data_AF-A0A7Y5IZS1-F1
#
_entry.id   AF-A0A7Y5IZS1-F1
#
_cell.length_a   1.000
_cell.length_b   1.000
_cell.length_c   1.000
_cell.angle_alpha   90.00
_cell.angle_beta   90.00
_cell.angle_gamma   90.00
#
_symmetry.space_group_name_H-M   'P 1'
#
loop_
_entity.id
_entity.type
_entity.pdbx_description
1 polymer ?
#
loop_
_entity_poly.entity_id
_entity_poly.type
_entity_poly.pdbx_seq_one_letter_code
_entity_poly.pdbx_strand_id
1 'polypeptide(L)'
;MPSTISADQVIGKTLHARTRVDVKKLPYDGQATFYTVAPGNAIGLVYSYVEPTTGRKNLWWQIEKEDGSFVWVEHYPGRFDTTKLEQQGVTTLEDQAWQEKPLLQKALTIGAYVLGGFAVIKLAQLNEGNW
;
A
#
# COMPACT_ATOMS: atom_id res chain seq x y z
N MET A 1 -7.96 -1.27 15.68
CA MET A 1 -8.55 -1.22 14.33
C MET A 1 -7.65 -2.05 13.42
N PRO A 2 -8.17 -2.84 12.47
CA PRO A 2 -7.31 -3.40 11.42
C PRO A 2 -6.67 -2.23 10.67
N SER A 3 -5.35 -2.17 10.61
CA SER A 3 -4.62 -1.19 9.81
C SER A 3 -4.59 -1.66 8.36
N THR A 4 -4.95 -0.77 7.43
CA THR A 4 -4.92 -1.09 6.00
C THR A 4 -3.62 -0.54 5.43
N ILE A 5 -2.81 -1.37 4.81
CA ILE A 5 -1.56 -0.97 4.13
C ILE A 5 -1.81 -1.07 2.62
N SER A 6 -1.47 -0.03 1.86
CA SER A 6 -1.54 -0.10 0.40
C SER A 6 -0.51 -1.08 -0.15
N ALA A 7 -0.91 -1.90 -1.13
CA ALA A 7 -0.02 -2.88 -1.74
C ALA A 7 1.23 -2.24 -2.36
N ASP A 8 1.10 -1.03 -2.89
CA ASP A 8 2.20 -0.29 -3.51
C ASP A 8 3.29 0.09 -2.50
N GLN A 9 2.92 0.29 -1.23
CA GLN A 9 3.91 0.58 -0.17
C GLN A 9 4.71 -0.65 0.26
N VAL A 10 4.18 -1.85 -0.03
CA VAL A 10 4.84 -3.11 0.28
C VAL A 10 5.89 -3.46 -0.79
N ILE A 11 5.75 -2.92 -2.02
CA ILE A 11 6.76 -3.11 -3.08
C ILE A 11 8.12 -2.56 -2.62
N GLY A 12 9.19 -3.31 -2.90
CA GLY A 12 10.55 -3.01 -2.46
C GLY A 12 10.79 -3.22 -0.97
N LYS A 13 9.88 -3.91 -0.26
CA LYS A 13 10.03 -4.28 1.16
C LYS A 13 10.19 -5.78 1.32
N THR A 14 10.88 -6.18 2.38
CA THR A 14 11.06 -7.60 2.72
C THR A 14 9.87 -8.10 3.51
N LEU A 15 9.16 -9.09 2.95
CA LEU A 15 8.09 -9.77 3.67
C LEU A 15 8.65 -10.79 4.66
N HIS A 16 8.06 -10.80 5.85
CA HIS A 16 8.38 -11.76 6.90
C HIS A 16 7.14 -12.59 7.22
N ALA A 17 7.34 -13.90 7.37
CA ALA A 17 6.28 -14.85 7.66
C ALA A 17 5.85 -14.75 9.12
N ARG A 18 4.55 -14.53 9.39
CA ARG A 18 3.98 -14.62 10.75
C ARG A 18 3.43 -16.02 11.03
N THR A 19 2.92 -16.68 9.99
CA THR A 19 2.52 -18.09 10.02
C THR A 19 3.41 -18.89 9.07
N ARG A 20 3.24 -20.21 9.00
CA ARG A 20 3.81 -20.98 7.90
C ARG A 20 3.26 -20.44 6.57
N VAL A 21 4.14 -20.19 5.61
CA VAL A 21 3.77 -19.67 4.28
C VAL A 21 4.21 -20.66 3.21
N ASP A 22 3.26 -21.07 2.39
CA ASP A 22 3.53 -21.88 1.20
C ASP A 22 3.98 -20.97 0.07
N VAL A 23 5.18 -21.23 -0.45
CA VAL A 23 5.78 -20.51 -1.56
C VAL A 23 5.57 -21.32 -2.84
N LYS A 24 5.14 -20.66 -3.91
CA LYS A 24 4.81 -21.30 -5.19
C LYS A 24 5.63 -20.70 -6.32
N LYS A 25 5.77 -21.44 -7.43
CA LYS A 25 6.44 -20.95 -8.64
C LYS A 25 5.55 -20.05 -9.51
N LEU A 26 4.24 -20.19 -9.40
CA LEU A 26 3.25 -19.47 -10.19
C LEU A 26 2.10 -19.04 -9.26
N PRO A 27 1.42 -17.91 -9.54
CA PRO A 27 0.31 -17.42 -8.75
C PRO A 27 -0.98 -18.10 -9.16
N TYR A 28 -1.03 -19.44 -9.10
CA TYR A 28 -2.25 -20.22 -9.34
C TYR A 28 -2.69 -20.91 -8.05
N ASP A 29 -3.99 -20.85 -7.76
CA ASP A 29 -4.57 -21.36 -6.52
C ASP A 29 -4.28 -22.87 -6.35
N GLY A 30 -4.35 -23.63 -7.45
CA GLY A 30 -4.05 -25.07 -7.50
C GLY A 30 -2.56 -25.44 -7.70
N GLN A 31 -1.65 -24.48 -7.77
CA GLN A 31 -0.22 -24.78 -7.96
C GLN A 31 0.33 -25.53 -6.75
N ALA A 32 1.19 -26.52 -6.99
CA ALA A 32 1.90 -27.22 -5.93
C ALA A 32 2.86 -26.28 -5.16
N THR A 33 2.98 -26.50 -3.86
CA THR A 33 3.95 -25.80 -3.01
C THR A 33 5.36 -26.14 -3.47
N PHE A 34 6.16 -25.11 -3.75
CA PHE A 34 7.56 -25.26 -4.12
C PHE A 34 8.44 -25.47 -2.88
N TYR A 35 8.23 -24.65 -1.85
CA TYR A 35 8.78 -24.84 -0.51
C TYR A 35 7.94 -24.05 0.50
N THR A 36 8.24 -24.23 1.79
CA THR A 36 7.55 -23.51 2.86
C THR A 36 8.50 -22.64 3.66
N VAL A 37 8.05 -21.46 4.05
CA VAL A 37 8.77 -20.56 4.97
C VAL A 37 8.16 -20.70 6.36
N ALA A 38 9.00 -20.91 7.37
CA ALA A 38 8.59 -20.98 8.76
C ALA A 38 8.25 -19.59 9.33
N PRO A 39 7.37 -19.50 10.35
CA PRO A 39 7.15 -18.25 11.08
C PRO A 39 8.44 -17.61 11.57
N GLY A 40 8.51 -16.27 11.51
CA GLY A 40 9.66 -15.46 11.89
C GLY A 40 10.70 -15.26 10.79
N ASN A 41 10.71 -16.11 9.75
CA ASN A 41 11.71 -16.02 8.69
C ASN A 41 11.33 -15.02 7.59
N ALA A 42 12.35 -14.43 6.98
CA ALA A 42 12.20 -13.62 5.78
C ALA A 42 11.82 -14.50 4.57
N ILE A 43 10.90 -13.99 3.75
CA ILE A 43 10.46 -14.64 2.50
C ILE A 43 11.29 -14.10 1.34
N GLY A 44 11.49 -12.78 1.28
CA GLY A 44 12.25 -12.07 0.25
C GLY A 44 11.67 -10.68 -0.04
N LEU A 45 12.23 -10.01 -1.05
CA LEU A 45 11.84 -8.67 -1.46
C LEU A 45 10.57 -8.72 -2.32
N VAL A 46 9.56 -7.90 -2.02
CA VAL A 46 8.37 -7.81 -2.88
C VAL A 46 8.72 -7.03 -4.14
N TYR A 47 8.61 -7.69 -5.29
CA TYR A 47 8.86 -7.11 -6.60
C TYR A 47 7.59 -6.54 -7.23
N SER A 48 6.50 -7.30 -7.18
CA SER A 48 5.20 -6.89 -7.72
C SER A 48 4.06 -7.63 -7.02
N TYR A 49 2.82 -7.36 -7.40
CA TYR A 49 1.66 -8.13 -6.98
C TYR A 49 0.69 -8.36 -8.12
N VAL A 50 -0.15 -9.38 -7.97
CA VAL A 50 -1.31 -9.64 -8.82
C VAL A 50 -2.56 -9.50 -7.98
N GLU A 51 -3.46 -8.62 -8.44
CA GLU A 51 -4.76 -8.40 -7.81
C GLU A 51 -5.66 -9.64 -7.90
N PRO A 52 -6.65 -9.76 -7.00
CA PRO A 52 -7.71 -10.74 -7.15
C PRO A 52 -8.41 -10.57 -8.52
N THR A 53 -8.61 -11.67 -9.24
CA THR A 53 -9.36 -11.70 -10.51
C THR A 53 -10.64 -12.53 -10.33
N THR A 54 -11.55 -12.52 -11.32
CA THR A 54 -12.76 -13.35 -11.29
C THR A 54 -12.40 -14.81 -11.04
N GLY A 55 -12.83 -15.36 -9.89
CA GLY A 55 -12.52 -16.73 -9.46
C GLY A 55 -11.39 -16.86 -8.44
N ARG A 56 -10.66 -15.78 -8.13
CA ARG A 56 -9.59 -15.71 -7.14
C ARG A 56 -9.93 -14.71 -6.05
N LYS A 57 -9.81 -15.11 -4.78
CA LYS A 57 -10.19 -14.26 -3.62
C LYS A 57 -9.05 -13.39 -3.10
N ASN A 58 -7.82 -13.86 -3.22
CA ASN A 58 -6.66 -13.25 -2.58
C ASN A 58 -5.70 -12.66 -3.62
N LEU A 59 -5.02 -11.60 -3.22
CA LEU A 59 -3.91 -11.06 -3.99
C LEU A 59 -2.68 -11.98 -3.83
N TRP A 60 -1.76 -11.92 -4.79
CA TRP A 60 -0.51 -12.68 -4.75
C TRP A 60 0.68 -11.74 -4.84
N TRP A 61 1.67 -11.94 -3.98
CA TRP A 61 2.93 -11.20 -4.02
C TRP A 61 3.94 -11.95 -4.87
N GLN A 62 4.58 -11.24 -5.80
CA GLN A 62 5.79 -11.71 -6.46
C GLN A 62 6.99 -11.32 -5.61
N ILE A 63 7.80 -12.30 -5.25
CA ILE A 63 8.96 -12.15 -4.39
C ILE A 63 10.22 -12.42 -5.20
N GLU A 64 11.14 -11.46 -5.19
CA GLU A 64 12.50 -11.63 -5.68
C GLU A 64 13.36 -12.27 -4.58
N LYS A 65 14.00 -13.38 -4.92
CA LYS A 65 14.97 -14.07 -4.05
C LYS A 65 16.37 -13.53 -4.28
N GLU A 66 17.27 -13.81 -3.35
CA GLU A 66 18.69 -13.41 -3.42
C GLU A 66 19.41 -13.92 -4.69
N ASP A 67 18.94 -15.03 -5.25
CA ASP A 67 19.45 -15.64 -6.49
C ASP A 67 18.89 -14.98 -7.77
N GLY A 68 18.09 -13.92 -7.64
CA GLY A 68 17.42 -13.23 -8.75
C GLY A 68 16.21 -13.97 -9.31
N SER A 69 15.82 -15.12 -8.74
CA SER A 69 14.62 -15.84 -9.15
C SER A 69 13.37 -15.27 -8.51
N PHE A 70 12.23 -15.45 -9.18
CA PHE A 70 10.93 -15.01 -8.68
C PHE A 70 10.10 -16.18 -8.18
N VAL A 71 9.46 -15.96 -7.04
CA VAL A 71 8.47 -16.87 -6.45
C VAL A 71 7.22 -16.10 -6.06
N TRP A 72 6.16 -16.83 -5.74
CA TRP A 72 4.85 -16.27 -5.47
C TRP A 72 4.33 -16.73 -4.12
N VAL A 73 3.75 -15.80 -3.35
CA VAL A 73 3.08 -16.11 -2.09
C VAL A 73 1.70 -15.48 -2.06
N GLU A 74 0.71 -16.28 -1.67
CA GLU A 74 -0.67 -15.82 -1.55
C GLU A 74 -0.85 -15.01 -0.25
N HIS A 75 -1.56 -13.89 -0.36
CA HIS A 75 -1.91 -13.07 0.77
C HIS A 75 -3.07 -13.64 1.58
N TYR A 76 -2.92 -13.63 2.90
CA TYR A 76 -4.02 -13.83 3.82
C TYR A 76 -3.86 -12.86 5.01
N PRO A 77 -4.98 -12.38 5.57
CA PRO A 77 -4.94 -11.61 6.81
C PRO A 77 -4.15 -12.35 7.91
N GLY A 78 -3.20 -11.64 8.53
CA GLY A 78 -2.36 -12.19 9.61
C GLY A 78 -1.26 -13.16 9.17
N ARG A 79 -1.08 -13.43 7.87
CA ARG A 79 -0.02 -14.32 7.36
C ARG A 79 1.36 -13.69 7.40
N PHE A 80 1.43 -12.37 7.25
CA PHE A 80 2.67 -11.60 7.23
C PHE A 80 2.81 -10.72 8.46
N ASP A 81 4.05 -10.45 8.84
CA ASP A 81 4.37 -9.54 9.94
C ASP A 81 4.33 -8.09 9.43
N THR A 82 3.25 -7.37 9.76
CA THR A 82 3.06 -5.97 9.39
C THR A 82 3.94 -5.04 10.22
N THR A 83 4.30 -5.41 11.45
CA THR A 83 5.24 -4.63 12.28
C THR A 83 6.62 -4.57 11.63
N LYS A 84 7.05 -5.67 10.99
CA LYS A 84 8.29 -5.68 10.19
C LYS A 84 8.21 -4.80 8.94
N LEU A 85 7.03 -4.62 8.35
CA LEU A 85 6.83 -3.70 7.23
C LEU A 85 6.84 -2.24 7.71
N GLU A 86 6.19 -1.94 8.83
CA GLU A 86 6.20 -0.62 9.46
C GLU A 86 7.62 -0.17 9.83
N GLN A 87 8.44 -1.08 10.36
CA GLN A 87 9.87 -0.84 10.62
C GLN A 87 10.67 -0.48 9.36
N GLN A 88 10.17 -0.85 8.17
CA GLN A 88 10.77 -0.52 6.88
C GLN A 88 10.17 0.76 6.25
N GLY A 89 9.39 1.53 7.01
CA GLY A 89 8.81 2.81 6.59
C GLY A 89 7.47 2.71 5.87
N VAL A 90 6.80 1.56 5.95
CA VAL A 90 5.42 1.42 5.45
C VAL A 90 4.47 2.06 6.44
N THR A 91 3.64 2.99 5.97
CA THR A 91 2.62 3.66 6.80
C THR A 91 1.25 3.08 6.50
N THR A 92 0.34 3.15 7.48
CA THR A 92 -1.04 2.72 7.31
C THR A 92 -1.84 3.79 6.56
N LEU A 93 -2.91 3.39 5.85
CA LEU A 93 -3.81 4.34 5.16
C LEU A 93 -4.47 5.31 6.15
N GLU A 94 -4.74 4.85 7.38
CA GLU A 94 -5.27 5.68 8.46
C GLU A 94 -4.28 6.79 8.85
N ASP A 95 -2.99 6.48 8.93
CA ASP A 95 -1.94 7.47 9.21
C ASP A 95 -1.76 8.47 8.06
N GLN A 96 -1.85 8.01 6.81
CA GLN A 96 -1.78 8.88 5.63
C GLN A 96 -2.93 9.89 5.61
N ALA A 97 -4.17 9.42 5.80
CA ALA A 97 -5.34 10.29 5.84
C ALA A 97 -5.30 11.30 7.00
N TRP A 98 -4.59 11.00 8.09
CA TRP A 98 -4.37 11.93 9.19
C TRP A 98 -3.29 12.98 8.87
N GLN A 99 -2.21 12.59 8.17
CA GLN A 99 -1.12 13.50 7.81
C GLN A 99 -1.44 14.48 6.68
N GLU A 100 -2.39 14.16 5.79
CA GLU A 100 -2.79 15.07 4.72
C GLU A 100 -3.63 16.27 5.22
N LYS A 101 -4.39 16.10 6.29
CA LYS A 101 -5.25 17.16 6.87
C LYS A 101 -4.50 18.45 7.27
N PRO A 102 -3.35 18.41 7.99
CA PRO A 102 -2.62 19.63 8.37
C PRO A 102 -1.93 20.33 7.18
N LEU A 103 -1.64 19.64 6.08
CA LEU A 103 -0.99 20.24 4.90
C LEU A 103 -1.96 21.12 4.10
N LEU A 104 -3.22 20.70 3.99
CA LEU A 104 -4.27 21.53 3.37
C LEU A 104 -4.55 22.81 4.16
N GLN A 105 -4.54 22.74 5.50
CA GLN A 105 -4.65 23.94 6.34
C GLN A 105 -3.45 24.88 6.15
N LYS A 106 -2.22 24.35 6.10
CA LYS A 106 -1.03 25.18 5.85
C LYS A 106 -1.02 25.78 4.45
N ALA A 107 -1.44 25.04 3.42
CA ALA A 107 -1.55 25.56 2.05
C ALA A 107 -2.61 26.67 1.90
N LEU A 108 -3.76 26.54 2.59
CA LEU A 108 -4.79 27.59 2.63
C LEU A 108 -4.30 28.85 3.37
N THR A 109 -3.41 28.72 4.36
CA THR A 109 -2.86 29.87 5.08
C THR A 109 -1.71 30.55 4.30
N ILE A 110 -0.93 29.77 3.54
CA ILE A 110 0.16 30.29 2.71
C ILE A 110 -0.38 30.94 1.41
N GLY A 111 -1.57 30.53 0.93
CA GLY A 111 -2.26 31.15 -0.20
C GLY A 111 -2.72 32.60 0.00
N ALA A 112 -2.54 33.18 1.20
CA ALA A 112 -2.91 34.57 1.51
C ALA A 112 -1.74 35.58 1.42
N TYR A 113 -0.50 35.15 1.15
CA TYR A 113 0.68 36.04 1.12
C TYR A 113 1.53 35.88 -0.15
N VAL A 114 0.90 35.99 -1.33
CA VAL A 114 1.60 36.43 -2.55
C VAL A 114 1.01 37.76 -2.98
N LEU A 115 1.48 38.82 -2.32
CA LEU A 115 1.44 40.18 -2.86
C LEU A 115 2.52 40.28 -3.94
N GLY A 116 2.12 40.48 -5.20
CA GLY A 116 3.05 40.96 -6.22
C GLY A 116 2.78 40.49 -7.64
N GLY A 117 1.64 40.85 -8.22
CA GLY A 117 1.48 40.92 -9.67
C GLY A 117 0.66 39.80 -10.31
N PHE A 118 -0.33 40.23 -11.10
CA PHE A 118 -1.11 39.48 -12.09
C PHE A 118 -2.23 38.53 -11.60
N ALA A 119 -3.44 39.10 -11.62
CA ALA A 119 -4.62 38.60 -12.34
C ALA A 119 -5.36 37.30 -11.89
N VAL A 120 -6.62 37.54 -11.48
CA VAL A 120 -7.86 36.74 -11.74
C VAL A 120 -7.97 35.42 -10.95
N ILE A 121 -9.05 35.15 -10.19
CA ILE A 121 -10.34 34.64 -10.67
C ILE A 121 -11.51 35.12 -9.78
N LYS A 122 -12.50 35.73 -10.44
CA LYS A 122 -13.85 35.98 -9.95
C LYS A 122 -14.77 34.93 -10.58
N LEU A 123 -15.36 34.06 -9.76
CA LEU A 123 -16.43 33.11 -10.11
C LEU A 123 -16.99 32.58 -8.78
N ALA A 124 -18.26 32.59 -8.44
CA ALA A 124 -19.46 33.29 -8.89
C ALA A 124 -20.44 33.13 -7.71
N GLN A 125 -20.94 34.22 -7.13
CA GLN A 125 -22.19 34.20 -6.38
C GLN A 125 -23.06 35.29 -6.98
N LEU A 126 -23.67 34.96 -8.10
CA LEU A 126 -24.86 35.64 -8.60
C LEU A 126 -26.06 34.85 -8.08
N ASN A 127 -26.84 35.56 -7.26
CA ASN A 127 -28.28 35.72 -7.41
C ASN A 127 -29.16 34.50 -7.14
N GLU A 128 -29.86 34.50 -5.99
CA GLU A 128 -31.33 34.63 -5.85
C GLU A 128 -31.54 35.20 -4.42
N GLY A 129 -32.18 36.33 -4.11
CA GLY A 129 -33.35 36.96 -4.72
C GLY A 129 -34.61 36.51 -3.99
N ASN A 130 -35.03 37.20 -2.91
CA ASN A 130 -36.45 37.37 -2.63
C ASN A 130 -36.74 38.50 -1.62
N TRP A 131 -37.85 39.17 -1.90
CA TRP A 131 -38.39 40.45 -1.45
C TRP A 131 -38.62 40.62 0.04
#